data_AF-A0A966K8E8-F1
#
_entry.id   AF-A0A966K8E8-F1
#
_cell.length_a   1.000
_cell.length_b   1.000
_cell.length_c   1.000
_cell.angle_alpha   90.00
_cell.angle_beta   90.00
_cell.angle_gamma   90.00
#
_symmetry.space_group_name_H-M   'P 1'
#
loop_
_entity.id
_entity.type
_entity.pdbx_description
1 polymer ?
#
loop_
_entity_poly.entity_id
_entity_poly.type
_entity_poly.pdbx_seq_one_letter_code
_entity_poly.pdbx_strand_id
1 'polypeptide(L)'
;MHLTKADLVAVERELCKRSLAHFARRAWHVLEPAAELKWGWALDAICLHLEAVTDGRITRLLMTVPPGSMKSLLTGVIWPAWEWGPRNMPEMRFVGTAHEEQLAIRDSRRCRDLIKSDWYQSLWPIELLSDLDGKREFGNTRKGVRQARSFTSMNVGRHTQNGLALCASVHPDAV
;
A
#
# COMPACT_ATOMS: atom_id res chain seq x y z
N MET A 1 9.16 1.59 -36.14
CA MET A 1 9.55 1.42 -34.72
C MET A 1 8.73 0.26 -34.17
N HIS A 2 9.34 -0.92 -33.99
CA HIS A 2 8.64 -2.10 -33.46
C HIS A 2 8.92 -2.20 -31.95
N LEU A 3 7.89 -2.03 -31.12
CA LEU A 3 7.98 -2.21 -29.68
C LEU A 3 8.02 -3.71 -29.36
N THR A 4 9.05 -4.13 -28.63
CA THR A 4 9.17 -5.51 -28.13
C THR A 4 8.35 -5.70 -26.86
N LYS A 5 8.11 -6.96 -26.45
CA LYS A 5 7.45 -7.25 -25.16
C LYS A 5 8.24 -6.70 -23.97
N ALA A 6 9.57 -6.70 -24.05
CA ALA A 6 10.43 -6.14 -23.01
C ALA A 6 10.24 -4.63 -22.88
N ASP A 7 10.09 -3.93 -24.01
CA ASP A 7 9.81 -2.49 -24.02
C ASP A 7 8.46 -2.19 -23.35
N LEU A 8 7.41 -2.97 -23.65
CA LEU A 8 6.11 -2.80 -23.01
C LEU A 8 6.18 -2.97 -21.48
N VAL A 9 6.94 -3.96 -21.00
CA VAL A 9 7.17 -4.16 -19.55
C VAL A 9 7.94 -2.99 -18.95
N ALA A 10 8.96 -2.46 -19.64
CA ALA A 10 9.71 -1.31 -19.18
C ALA A 10 8.83 -0.05 -19.11
N VAL A 11 7.98 0.18 -20.11
CA VAL A 11 7.00 1.28 -20.10
C VAL A 11 6.01 1.12 -18.94
N GLU A 12 5.45 -0.07 -18.73
CA GLU A 12 4.52 -0.33 -17.62
C GLU A 12 5.16 -0.05 -16.26
N ARG A 13 6.40 -0.53 -16.05
CA ARG A 13 7.17 -0.25 -14.83
C ARG A 13 7.37 1.24 -14.62
N GLU A 14 7.74 1.97 -15.67
CA GLU A 14 8.00 3.41 -15.58
C GLU A 14 6.71 4.20 -15.33
N LEU A 15 5.59 3.86 -15.97
CA LEU A 15 4.29 4.48 -15.73
C LEU A 15 3.82 4.26 -14.29
N CYS A 16 3.93 3.03 -13.79
CA CYS A 16 3.62 2.71 -12.40
C CYS A 16 4.54 3.45 -11.43
N LYS A 17 5.85 3.57 -11.73
CA LYS A 17 6.80 4.30 -10.87
C LYS A 17 6.48 5.79 -10.77
N ARG A 18 6.01 6.41 -11.86
CA ARG A 18 5.70 7.85 -11.92
C ARG A 18 4.37 8.22 -11.27
N SER A 19 3.42 7.29 -11.20
CA SER A 19 2.08 7.60 -10.71
C SER A 19 1.49 6.44 -9.91
N LEU A 20 1.23 6.73 -8.63
CA LEU A 20 0.47 5.86 -7.74
C LEU A 20 -0.96 5.65 -8.26
N ALA A 21 -1.58 6.68 -8.84
CA ALA A 21 -2.90 6.57 -9.44
C ALA A 21 -2.89 5.57 -10.60
N HIS A 22 -1.87 5.62 -11.47
CA HIS A 22 -1.70 4.64 -12.54
C HIS A 22 -1.53 3.23 -11.96
N PHE A 23 -0.60 3.05 -11.02
CA PHE A 23 -0.40 1.77 -10.35
C PHE A 23 -1.67 1.24 -9.67
N ALA A 24 -2.46 2.09 -9.01
CA ALA A 24 -3.70 1.71 -8.34
C ALA A 24 -4.75 1.18 -9.32
N ARG A 25 -4.91 1.85 -10.47
CA ARG A 25 -5.80 1.39 -11.54
C ARG A 25 -5.35 0.04 -12.10
N ARG A 26 -4.04 -0.15 -12.24
CA ARG A 26 -3.46 -1.42 -12.70
C ARG A 26 -3.58 -2.52 -11.65
N ALA A 27 -3.41 -2.24 -10.37
CA ALA A 27 -3.55 -3.22 -9.28
C ALA A 27 -5.01 -3.66 -9.03
N TRP A 28 -6.01 -2.90 -9.51
CA TRP A 28 -7.42 -3.16 -9.21
C TRP A 28 -7.90 -4.55 -9.59
N HIS A 29 -7.51 -5.06 -10.77
CA HIS A 29 -7.93 -6.39 -11.24
C HIS A 29 -7.45 -7.53 -10.32
N VAL A 30 -6.37 -7.33 -9.57
CA VAL A 30 -5.88 -8.30 -8.58
C VAL A 30 -6.70 -8.22 -7.30
N LEU A 31 -7.05 -7.00 -6.87
CA LEU A 31 -7.68 -6.75 -5.58
C LEU A 31 -9.19 -7.03 -5.59
N GLU A 32 -9.88 -6.60 -6.65
CA GLU A 32 -11.33 -6.69 -6.77
C GLU A 32 -11.70 -7.07 -8.23
N PRO A 33 -11.44 -8.33 -8.64
CA PRO A 33 -11.60 -8.76 -10.04
C PRO A 33 -13.05 -8.71 -10.55
N ALA A 34 -14.02 -8.82 -9.65
CA ALA A 34 -15.45 -8.82 -9.99
C ALA A 34 -16.09 -7.42 -9.95
N ALA A 35 -15.38 -6.40 -9.45
CA ALA A 35 -15.93 -5.07 -9.27
C ALA A 35 -15.38 -4.09 -10.30
N GLU A 36 -16.24 -3.23 -10.84
CA GLU A 36 -15.82 -2.12 -11.68
C GLU A 36 -15.12 -1.03 -10.84
N LEU A 37 -13.96 -0.56 -11.31
CA LEU A 37 -13.27 0.56 -10.69
C LEU A 37 -13.95 1.88 -11.05
N LYS A 38 -14.67 2.46 -10.10
CA LYS A 38 -15.16 3.83 -10.20
C LYS A 38 -14.07 4.81 -9.76
N TRP A 39 -13.42 5.44 -10.74
CA TRP A 39 -12.35 6.42 -10.49
C TRP A 39 -12.87 7.86 -10.56
N GLY A 40 -12.51 8.68 -9.58
CA GLY A 40 -12.87 10.09 -9.54
C GLY A 40 -11.77 10.95 -8.92
N TRP A 41 -11.95 12.27 -9.00
CA TRP A 41 -10.95 13.28 -8.59
C TRP A 41 -10.46 13.11 -7.15
N ALA A 42 -11.31 12.61 -6.25
CA ALA A 42 -10.93 12.37 -4.86
C ALA A 42 -9.85 11.27 -4.74
N LEU A 43 -9.89 10.25 -5.59
CA LEU A 43 -8.85 9.21 -5.62
C LEU A 43 -7.54 9.74 -6.20
N ASP A 44 -7.60 10.61 -7.21
CA ASP A 44 -6.42 11.31 -7.73
C ASP A 44 -5.79 12.18 -6.63
N ALA A 45 -6.60 12.95 -5.90
CA ALA A 45 -6.13 13.77 -4.79
C ALA A 45 -5.47 12.92 -3.70
N ILE A 46 -6.08 11.80 -3.29
CA ILE A 46 -5.47 10.88 -2.31
C ILE A 46 -4.12 10.37 -2.83
N CYS A 47 -4.04 9.95 -4.09
CA CYS A 47 -2.80 9.44 -4.68
C CYS A 47 -1.70 10.51 -4.69
N LEU A 48 -2.01 11.74 -5.11
CA LEU A 48 -1.06 12.86 -5.13
C LEU A 48 -0.50 13.19 -3.74
N HIS A 49 -1.36 13.16 -2.71
CA HIS A 49 -0.91 13.42 -1.33
C HIS A 49 -0.05 12.27 -0.80
N LEU A 50 -0.37 11.01 -1.13
CA LEU A 50 0.45 9.86 -0.76
C LEU A 50 1.81 9.87 -1.47
N GLU A 51 1.86 10.22 -2.75
CA GLU A 51 3.11 10.44 -3.48
C GLU A 51 3.96 11.54 -2.81
N ALA A 52 3.33 12.65 -2.37
CA ALA A 52 4.02 13.69 -1.62
C ALA A 52 4.53 13.22 -0.25
N VAL A 53 3.87 12.24 0.39
CA VAL A 53 4.38 11.60 1.60
C VAL A 53 5.61 10.74 1.29
N THR A 54 5.55 9.91 0.25
CA THR A 54 6.69 9.10 -0.21
C THR A 54 7.90 9.95 -0.57
N ASP A 55 7.69 11.09 -1.20
CA ASP A 55 8.76 12.03 -1.55
C ASP A 55 9.28 12.84 -0.34
N GLY A 56 8.72 12.63 0.86
CA GLY A 56 9.09 13.37 2.07
C GLY A 56 8.63 14.83 2.11
N ARG A 57 7.83 15.27 1.13
CA ARG A 57 7.25 16.62 1.08
C ARG A 57 6.17 16.82 2.15
N ILE A 58 5.48 15.74 2.52
CA ILE A 58 4.52 15.70 3.62
C ILE A 58 4.96 14.63 4.61
N THR A 59 5.24 15.04 5.86
CA THR A 59 5.64 14.09 6.91
C THR A 59 4.46 13.63 7.77
N ARG A 60 3.35 14.37 7.75
CA ARG A 60 2.11 14.08 8.48
C ARG A 60 0.92 14.42 7.60
N LEU A 61 0.13 13.40 7.27
CA LEU A 61 -1.04 13.53 6.40
C LEU A 61 -2.30 13.10 7.14
N LEU A 62 -3.25 14.01 7.26
CA LEU A 62 -4.62 13.73 7.67
C LEU A 62 -5.53 13.97 6.46
N MET A 63 -6.39 13.00 6.13
CA MET A 63 -7.35 13.13 5.04
C MET A 63 -8.74 12.68 5.51
N THR A 64 -9.73 13.55 5.33
CA THR A 64 -11.13 13.26 5.60
C THR A 64 -11.81 12.91 4.28
N VAL A 65 -12.28 11.67 4.16
CA VAL A 65 -12.90 11.16 2.93
C VAL A 65 -14.19 10.43 3.33
N PRO A 66 -15.28 10.55 2.55
CA PRO A 66 -16.53 9.85 2.84
C PRO A 66 -16.34 8.32 3.02
N PRO A 67 -17.14 7.69 3.89
CA PRO A 67 -17.13 6.24 4.07
C PRO A 67 -17.53 5.51 2.78
N GLY A 68 -17.05 4.28 2.61
CA GLY A 68 -17.26 3.51 1.37
C GLY A 68 -16.36 3.90 0.20
N SER A 69 -15.40 4.81 0.42
CA SER A 69 -14.36 5.13 -0.56
C SER A 69 -13.21 4.11 -0.54
N MET A 70 -12.45 4.04 -1.64
CA MET A 70 -11.24 3.22 -1.78
C MET A 70 -10.07 3.69 -0.89
N LYS A 71 -10.31 4.55 0.11
CA LYS A 71 -9.27 5.17 0.94
C LYS A 71 -8.43 4.13 1.69
N SER A 72 -9.04 3.21 2.41
CA SER A 72 -8.30 2.19 3.18
C SER A 72 -7.47 1.28 2.28
N LEU A 73 -8.00 0.94 1.10
CA LEU A 73 -7.30 0.15 0.11
C LEU A 73 -6.13 0.92 -0.51
N LEU A 74 -6.30 2.20 -0.83
CA LEU A 74 -5.20 3.04 -1.33
C LEU A 74 -4.11 3.20 -0.28
N THR A 75 -4.44 3.69 0.91
CA THR A 75 -3.47 4.00 1.96
C THR A 75 -2.86 2.74 2.57
N GLY A 76 -3.68 1.72 2.75
CA GLY A 76 -3.35 0.52 3.49
C GLY A 76 -3.04 -0.69 2.63
N VAL A 77 -3.15 -0.69 1.31
CA VAL A 77 -2.85 -1.89 0.51
C VAL A 77 -1.96 -1.53 -0.66
N ILE A 78 -2.47 -0.65 -1.51
CA ILE A 78 -1.85 -0.31 -2.79
C ILE A 78 -0.58 0.50 -2.58
N TRP A 79 -0.63 1.52 -1.73
CA TRP A 79 0.50 2.42 -1.57
C TRP A 79 1.75 1.78 -0.94
N PRO A 80 1.65 0.96 0.13
CA PRO A 80 2.82 0.22 0.64
C PRO A 80 3.42 -0.75 -0.38
N ALA A 81 2.59 -1.41 -1.21
CA ALA A 81 3.07 -2.24 -2.31
C ALA A 81 3.76 -1.38 -3.39
N TRP A 82 3.20 -0.21 -3.71
CA TRP A 82 3.81 0.75 -4.64
C TRP A 82 5.18 1.24 -4.17
N GLU A 83 5.34 1.51 -2.88
CA GLU A 83 6.63 1.92 -2.31
C GLU A 83 7.67 0.80 -2.40
N TRP A 84 7.29 -0.44 -2.05
CA TRP A 84 8.22 -1.57 -2.11
C TRP A 84 8.67 -1.91 -3.54
N GLY A 85 7.76 -1.94 -4.51
CA GLY A 85 8.06 -2.34 -5.90
C GLY A 85 8.37 -1.17 -6.82
N PRO A 86 7.35 -0.50 -7.38
CA PRO A 86 7.50 0.62 -8.32
C PRO A 86 8.49 1.71 -7.89
N ARG A 87 8.47 2.12 -6.61
CA ARG A 87 9.41 3.12 -6.08
C ARG A 87 10.75 2.54 -5.65
N ASN A 88 10.89 1.22 -5.66
CA ASN A 88 12.09 0.49 -5.27
C ASN A 88 12.59 0.91 -3.87
N MET A 89 11.66 0.96 -2.91
CA MET A 89 11.92 1.21 -1.49
C MET A 89 11.55 -0.03 -0.63
N PRO A 90 12.09 -1.22 -0.94
CA PRO A 90 11.72 -2.46 -0.26
C PRO A 90 12.10 -2.48 1.23
N GLU A 91 12.99 -1.61 1.70
CA GLU A 91 13.38 -1.48 3.11
C GLU A 91 12.32 -0.77 3.97
N MET A 92 11.30 -0.16 3.36
CA MET A 92 10.29 0.63 4.06
C MET A 92 9.48 -0.21 5.05
N ARG A 93 9.15 0.40 6.19
CA ARG A 93 8.41 -0.24 7.27
C ARG A 93 7.07 0.44 7.50
N PHE A 94 6.01 -0.36 7.57
CA PHE A 94 4.64 0.13 7.72
C PHE A 94 3.97 -0.45 8.96
N VAL A 95 3.26 0.42 9.67
CA VAL A 95 2.35 0.02 10.74
C VAL A 95 0.94 0.44 10.33
N GLY A 96 0.14 -0.53 9.92
CA GLY A 96 -1.28 -0.36 9.65
C GLY A 96 -2.09 -0.48 10.95
N THR A 97 -2.93 0.50 11.21
CA THR A 97 -3.89 0.49 12.30
C THR A 97 -5.29 0.83 11.81
N ALA A 98 -6.28 0.30 12.51
CA ALA A 98 -7.69 0.58 12.29
C ALA A 98 -8.40 0.53 13.65
N HIS A 99 -9.61 1.07 13.70
CA HIS A 99 -10.46 1.01 14.88
C HIS A 99 -10.71 -0.45 15.31
N GLU A 100 -10.98 -1.31 14.34
CA GLU A 100 -11.09 -2.75 14.54
C GLU A 100 -9.84 -3.48 14.05
N GLU A 101 -9.23 -4.29 14.90
CA GLU A 101 -8.00 -5.03 14.55
C GLU A 101 -8.20 -5.93 13.31
N GLN A 102 -9.39 -6.50 13.13
CA GLN A 102 -9.70 -7.36 11.99
C GLN A 102 -9.62 -6.60 10.65
N LEU A 103 -9.95 -5.31 10.63
CA LEU A 103 -9.82 -4.46 9.44
C LEU A 103 -8.34 -4.24 9.09
N ALA A 104 -7.50 -3.97 10.09
CA ALA A 104 -6.06 -3.82 9.87
C ALA A 104 -5.41 -5.12 9.38
N ILE A 105 -5.82 -6.27 9.92
CA ILE A 105 -5.38 -7.59 9.48
C ILE A 105 -5.84 -7.88 8.05
N ARG A 106 -7.10 -7.57 7.71
CA ARG A 106 -7.64 -7.74 6.36
C ARG A 106 -6.81 -6.97 5.33
N ASP A 107 -6.52 -5.70 5.60
CA ASP A 107 -5.75 -4.86 4.69
C ASP A 107 -4.29 -5.34 4.61
N SER A 108 -3.70 -5.79 5.72
CA SER A 108 -2.38 -6.42 5.68
C SER A 108 -2.33 -7.66 4.77
N ARG A 109 -3.33 -8.55 4.88
CA ARG A 109 -3.43 -9.72 3.99
C ARG A 109 -3.58 -9.31 2.53
N ARG A 110 -4.49 -8.38 2.22
CA ARG A 110 -4.69 -7.89 0.84
C ARG A 110 -3.40 -7.29 0.25
N CYS A 111 -2.62 -6.56 1.05
CA CYS A 111 -1.31 -6.03 0.62
C CYS A 111 -0.33 -7.16 0.28
N ARG A 112 -0.25 -8.17 1.14
CA ARG A 112 0.61 -9.33 0.91
C ARG A 112 0.18 -10.09 -0.34
N ASP A 113 -1.12 -10.35 -0.50
CA ASP A 113 -1.65 -11.12 -1.61
C ASP A 113 -1.45 -10.37 -2.94
N LEU A 114 -1.56 -9.03 -2.94
CA LEU A 114 -1.17 -8.19 -4.07
C LEU A 114 0.32 -8.37 -4.42
N ILE A 115 1.22 -8.29 -3.43
CA ILE A 115 2.66 -8.45 -3.65
C ILE A 115 2.99 -9.86 -4.16
N LYS A 116 2.29 -10.89 -3.70
CA LYS A 116 2.47 -12.28 -4.15
C LYS A 116 1.86 -12.57 -5.53
N SER A 117 1.01 -11.69 -6.06
CA SER A 117 0.33 -11.92 -7.33
C SER A 117 1.32 -12.04 -8.50
N ASP A 118 0.97 -12.86 -9.50
CA ASP A 118 1.78 -13.04 -10.71
C ASP A 118 2.02 -11.72 -11.44
N TRP A 119 0.99 -10.87 -11.51
CA TRP A 119 1.10 -9.54 -12.11
C TRP A 119 2.18 -8.71 -11.41
N TYR A 120 2.11 -8.61 -10.08
CA TYR A 120 3.08 -7.83 -9.33
C TYR A 120 4.48 -8.44 -9.43
N GLN A 121 4.64 -9.75 -9.27
CA GLN A 121 5.94 -10.42 -9.30
C GLN A 121 6.61 -10.38 -10.68
N SER A 122 5.82 -10.41 -11.76
CA SER A 122 6.35 -10.25 -13.13
C SER A 122 6.98 -8.88 -13.37
N LEU A 123 6.48 -7.84 -12.70
CA LEU A 123 6.94 -6.46 -12.82
C LEU A 123 7.98 -6.11 -11.76
N TRP A 124 7.76 -6.47 -10.50
CA TRP A 124 8.63 -6.14 -9.36
C TRP A 124 8.86 -7.39 -8.52
N PRO A 125 9.84 -8.23 -8.88
CA PRO A 125 10.13 -9.45 -8.12
C PRO A 125 10.62 -9.07 -6.73
N ILE A 126 9.85 -9.43 -5.70
CA ILE A 126 10.16 -9.21 -4.29
C ILE A 126 9.90 -10.50 -3.53
N GLU A 127 10.95 -11.00 -2.89
CA GLU A 127 10.89 -12.20 -2.07
C GLU A 127 10.45 -11.85 -0.65
N LEU A 128 9.43 -12.56 -0.17
CA LEU A 128 8.93 -12.46 1.21
C LEU A 128 9.62 -13.49 2.10
N LEU A 129 9.89 -13.12 3.34
CA LEU A 129 10.48 -14.02 4.33
C LEU A 129 9.45 -15.07 4.77
N SER A 130 9.79 -16.36 4.64
CA SER A 130 8.94 -17.48 5.09
C SER A 130 8.58 -17.37 6.58
N ASP A 131 9.52 -16.89 7.38
CA ASP A 131 9.42 -16.85 8.85
C ASP A 131 8.63 -15.62 9.33
N LEU A 132 8.42 -14.65 8.44
CA LEU A 132 7.61 -13.44 8.61
C LEU A 132 6.54 -13.42 7.51
N ASP A 133 5.65 -14.41 7.53
CA ASP A 133 4.48 -14.52 6.64
C ASP A 133 3.16 -14.68 7.43
N GLY A 134 3.06 -13.94 8.54
CA GLY A 134 1.89 -13.95 9.39
C GLY A 134 0.75 -13.08 8.86
N LYS A 135 -0.47 -13.38 9.33
CA LYS A 135 -1.66 -12.56 9.04
C LYS A 135 -1.57 -11.14 9.60
N ARG A 136 -0.83 -10.96 10.70
CA ARG A 136 -0.60 -9.68 11.38
C ARG A 136 0.68 -8.98 10.93
N GLU A 137 1.64 -9.71 10.41
CA GLU A 137 2.96 -9.16 10.10
C GLU A 137 3.60 -9.98 8.98
N PHE A 138 4.13 -9.28 7.98
CA PHE A 138 4.98 -9.90 6.98
C PHE A 138 6.17 -9.02 6.60
N GLY A 139 7.25 -9.64 6.14
CA GLY A 139 8.47 -8.94 5.77
C GLY A 139 9.08 -9.47 4.48
N ASN A 140 9.97 -8.68 3.89
CA ASN A 140 10.74 -9.07 2.70
C ASN A 140 12.22 -9.28 3.03
N THR A 141 12.95 -9.88 2.09
CA THR A 141 14.38 -10.19 2.26
C THR A 141 15.27 -8.96 2.38
N ARG A 142 14.74 -7.76 2.12
CA ARG A 142 15.43 -6.47 2.22
C ARG A 142 15.09 -5.68 3.49
N LYS A 143 14.64 -6.37 4.54
CA LYS A 143 14.32 -5.82 5.88
C LYS A 143 13.12 -4.87 5.93
N GLY A 144 12.35 -4.76 4.84
CA GLY A 144 11.04 -4.14 4.87
C GLY A 144 10.07 -5.01 5.66
N VAL A 145 9.24 -4.36 6.47
CA VAL A 145 8.30 -5.03 7.37
C VAL A 145 6.99 -4.28 7.35
N ARG A 146 5.89 -5.04 7.30
CA ARG A 146 4.56 -4.50 7.43
C ARG A 146 3.84 -5.19 8.58
N GLN A 147 3.28 -4.40 9.48
CA GLN A 147 2.56 -4.87 10.67
C GLN A 147 1.14 -4.31 10.72
N ALA A 148 0.20 -5.12 11.19
CA ALA A 148 -1.14 -4.74 11.57
C ALA A 148 -1.25 -4.76 13.10
N ARG A 149 -1.69 -3.64 13.68
CA ARG A 149 -1.81 -3.47 15.14
C ARG A 149 -3.16 -2.80 15.47
N SER A 150 -3.75 -3.19 16.60
CA SER A 150 -4.89 -2.45 17.16
C SER A 150 -4.44 -1.09 17.67
N PHE A 151 -5.32 -0.08 17.62
CA PHE A 151 -5.00 1.27 18.08
C PHE A 151 -4.46 1.29 19.52
N THR A 152 -5.06 0.52 20.42
CA THR A 152 -4.67 0.41 21.84
C THR A 152 -3.27 -0.19 22.03
N SER A 153 -2.80 -1.01 21.10
CA SER A 153 -1.48 -1.65 21.18
C SER A 153 -0.34 -0.79 20.61
N MET A 154 -0.65 0.36 19.99
CA MET A 154 0.35 1.23 19.35
C MET A 154 1.37 1.82 20.34
N ASN A 155 1.02 1.93 21.62
CA ASN A 155 1.91 2.45 22.67
C ASN A 155 3.00 1.44 23.10
N VAL A 156 2.97 0.19 22.64
CA VAL A 156 3.92 -0.86 23.06
C VAL A 156 5.10 -0.96 22.07
N GLY A 157 6.10 -0.10 22.27
CA GLY A 157 7.48 -0.54 22.47
C GLY A 157 8.31 -1.18 21.33
N ARG A 158 8.02 -0.96 20.04
CA ARG A 158 9.04 -1.18 18.99
C ARG A 158 9.30 0.11 18.23
N HIS A 159 10.46 0.73 18.50
CA HIS A 159 10.98 1.87 17.75
C HIS A 159 11.05 1.53 16.26
N THR A 160 10.06 1.98 15.51
CA THR A 160 10.14 2.09 14.06
C THR A 160 10.93 3.36 13.75
N GLN A 161 12.26 3.32 13.92
CA GLN A 161 13.10 4.35 13.31
C GLN A 161 12.84 4.30 11.80
N ASN A 162 12.24 5.37 11.28
CA ASN A 162 11.78 5.57 9.90
C ASN A 162 10.57 4.73 9.44
N GLY A 163 9.72 4.25 10.34
CA GLY A 163 8.46 3.58 9.93
C GLY A 163 7.28 4.53 9.81
N LEU A 164 6.38 4.24 8.88
CA LEU A 164 5.18 5.02 8.66
C LEU A 164 3.96 4.37 9.34
N ALA A 165 3.24 5.16 10.15
CA ALA A 165 1.99 4.76 10.76
C ALA A 165 0.80 5.19 9.88
N LEU A 166 -0.11 4.26 9.61
CA LEU A 166 -1.26 4.44 8.73
C LEU A 166 -2.55 4.12 9.49
N CYS A 167 -3.42 5.11 9.66
CA CYS A 167 -4.76 4.93 10.21
C CYS A 167 -5.80 5.17 9.10
N ALA A 168 -6.58 4.15 8.76
CA ALA A 168 -7.53 4.21 7.66
C ALA A 168 -8.98 4.49 8.10
N SER A 169 -9.31 4.32 9.39
CA SER A 169 -10.66 4.48 9.92
C SER A 169 -10.63 5.28 11.24
N VAL A 170 -11.06 6.54 11.19
CA VAL A 170 -11.44 7.32 12.37
C VAL A 170 -12.95 7.52 12.27
N HIS A 171 -13.73 6.90 13.17
CA HIS A 171 -15.15 7.23 13.27
C HIS A 171 -15.26 8.63 13.89
N PRO A 172 -16.15 9.52 13.41
CA PRO A 172 -16.30 10.86 13.96
C PRO A 172 -16.83 10.94 15.41
N ASP A 173 -17.10 9.83 16.08
CA ASP A 173 -17.67 9.83 17.45
C ASP A 173 -16.59 9.83 18.55
N ALA A 174 -15.65 10.78 18.42
CA ALA A 174 -14.72 11.13 19.48
C ALA A 174 -14.85 12.63 19.80
N VAL A 175 -16.06 13.03 20.22
CA VAL A 175 -16.34 14.17 21.10
C VAL A 175 -17.47 13.76 22.04
#